data_AF-A0A7Y9S7R4-F1
#
_entry.id   AF-A0A7Y9S7R4-F1
#
_cell.length_a   1.000
_cell.length_b   1.000
_cell.length_c   1.000
_cell.angle_alpha   90.00
_cell.angle_beta   90.00
_cell.angle_gamma   90.00
#
_symmetry.space_group_name_H-M   'P 1'
#
loop_
_entity.id
_entity.type
_entity.pdbx_description
1 polymer ?
#
loop_
_entity_poly.entity_id
_entity_poly.type
_entity_poly.pdbx_seq_one_letter_code
_entity_poly.pdbx_strand_id
1 'polypeptide(L)'
;MNFDPASYHFVNSGEAEEIRASSVLPAHRENIELRTEDGLTLVGELALPESGEIKATLVTLHPLPTHGGFMDSHLYRKASFRLPALTGIAVLRFNTRGTSSPRGTSQGNFEEGIGERADVLAASQFAVDRGLPNRWLLGWSFGTELALKYGALPPAAAQVEGAILLSPPLKRAEDQDLDRWAESAKPLIALVPEFDDYLRPEEARQRFARVPQAEVKGIEGGKHLWVGEKYVRQALDEISSTLLGAPITLPSQWLGPMASA
;
A
#
# COMPACT_ATOMS: atom_id res chain seq x y z
N MET A 1 23.20 -9.45 7.89
CA MET A 1 23.03 -8.07 8.38
C MET A 1 21.61 -7.67 8.02
N ASN A 2 20.79 -7.30 9.00
CA ASN A 2 19.45 -6.78 8.70
C ASN A 2 19.63 -5.44 7.99
N PHE A 3 18.97 -5.26 6.84
CA PHE A 3 18.98 -4.01 6.10
C PHE A 3 18.54 -2.85 7.01
N ASP A 4 19.33 -1.79 7.12
CA ASP A 4 18.98 -0.58 7.87
C ASP A 4 18.36 0.46 6.92
N PRO A 5 17.05 0.74 7.00
CA PRO A 5 16.41 1.71 6.13
C PRO A 5 16.81 3.17 6.39
N ALA A 6 17.50 3.46 7.49
CA ALA A 6 18.04 4.78 7.77
C ALA A 6 19.40 5.02 7.11
N SER A 7 20.03 4.00 6.50
CA SER A 7 21.41 4.06 6.01
C SER A 7 21.62 4.79 4.67
N TYR A 8 20.57 5.38 4.09
CA TYR A 8 20.69 6.09 2.82
C TYR A 8 21.58 7.33 2.93
N HIS A 9 22.50 7.49 1.99
CA HIS A 9 23.38 8.66 1.91
C HIS A 9 22.74 9.77 1.08
N PHE A 10 22.22 10.79 1.75
CA PHE A 10 21.59 11.94 1.12
C PHE A 10 22.61 12.99 0.68
N VAL A 11 22.47 13.48 -0.55
CA VAL A 11 23.25 14.60 -1.09
C VAL A 11 22.29 15.73 -1.44
N ASN A 12 22.66 16.95 -1.08
CA ASN A 12 21.92 18.14 -1.50
C ASN A 12 22.76 18.88 -2.54
N SER A 13 22.32 18.87 -3.80
CA SER A 13 22.99 19.59 -4.89
C SER A 13 22.76 21.10 -4.84
N GLY A 14 21.76 21.58 -4.09
CA GLY A 14 21.34 22.98 -4.09
C GLY A 14 20.45 23.37 -5.27
N GLU A 15 20.12 22.43 -6.16
CA GLU A 15 19.25 22.64 -7.33
C GLU A 15 18.11 21.61 -7.35
N ALA A 16 17.10 21.85 -8.19
CA ALA A 16 15.99 20.91 -8.35
C ALA A 16 16.40 19.73 -9.24
N GLU A 17 16.38 18.51 -8.70
CA GLU A 17 16.76 17.29 -9.40
C GLU A 17 15.55 16.47 -9.84
N GLU A 18 15.68 15.70 -10.93
CA GLU A 18 14.63 14.81 -11.39
C GLU A 18 14.42 13.63 -10.43
N ILE A 19 13.15 13.36 -10.07
CA ILE A 19 12.77 12.17 -9.31
C ILE A 19 12.72 10.97 -10.25
N ARG A 20 13.73 10.11 -10.13
CA ARG A 20 13.94 8.89 -10.91
C ARG A 20 13.42 7.65 -10.16
N ALA A 21 13.49 6.49 -10.83
CA ALA A 21 13.03 5.22 -10.28
C ALA A 21 13.75 4.80 -8.98
N SER A 22 15.02 5.19 -8.79
CA SER A 22 15.83 4.89 -7.60
C SER A 22 15.87 6.02 -6.58
N SER A 23 15.26 7.17 -6.85
CA SER A 23 15.26 8.33 -5.95
C SER A 23 14.60 8.00 -4.62
N VAL A 24 15.34 8.26 -3.54
CA VAL A 24 14.89 8.20 -2.16
C VAL A 24 14.86 9.62 -1.62
N LEU A 25 13.67 10.07 -1.21
CA LEU A 25 13.48 11.37 -0.59
C LEU A 25 13.55 11.28 0.95
N PRO A 26 13.80 12.40 1.63
CA PRO A 26 13.98 12.40 3.09
C PRO A 26 12.74 11.90 3.84
N ALA A 27 12.98 11.10 4.89
CA ALA A 27 11.97 10.53 5.76
C ALA A 27 12.65 9.86 6.97
N HIS A 28 11.97 9.84 8.10
CA HIS A 28 12.35 8.96 9.20
C HIS A 28 11.89 7.53 8.89
N ARG A 29 12.84 6.61 8.72
CA ARG A 29 12.55 5.20 8.41
C ARG A 29 13.05 4.30 9.53
N GLU A 30 12.20 3.36 9.94
CA GLU A 30 12.55 2.37 10.95
C GLU A 30 12.08 0.98 10.51
N ASN A 31 12.87 -0.04 10.84
CA ASN A 31 12.38 -1.41 10.80
C ASN A 31 11.44 -1.62 11.98
N ILE A 32 10.33 -2.33 11.74
CA ILE A 32 9.33 -2.61 12.75
C ILE A 32 9.02 -4.10 12.80
N GLU A 33 8.41 -4.52 13.91
CA GLU A 33 7.81 -5.84 14.05
C GLU A 33 6.33 -5.68 14.38
N LEU A 34 5.48 -6.46 13.71
CA LEU A 34 4.06 -6.58 14.02
C LEU A 34 3.83 -7.90 14.75
N ARG A 35 3.09 -7.87 15.86
CA ARG A 35 2.71 -9.07 16.60
C ARG A 35 1.26 -9.41 16.28
N THR A 36 1.03 -10.60 15.74
CA THR A 36 -0.32 -11.06 15.40
C THR A 36 -1.01 -11.70 16.60
N GLU A 37 -2.34 -11.75 16.57
CA GLU A 37 -3.14 -12.37 17.64
C GLU A 37 -2.90 -13.88 17.78
N ASP A 38 -2.44 -14.54 16.71
CA ASP A 38 -2.03 -15.95 16.70
C ASP A 38 -0.54 -16.16 17.04
N GLY A 39 0.15 -15.11 17.51
CA GLY A 39 1.48 -15.22 18.13
C GLY A 39 2.66 -15.16 17.17
N LEU A 40 2.46 -14.79 15.90
CA LEU A 40 3.52 -14.60 14.93
C LEU A 40 4.12 -13.19 15.01
N THR A 41 5.38 -13.11 14.58
CA THR A 41 6.10 -11.85 14.37
C THR A 41 6.27 -11.61 12.88
N LEU A 42 5.74 -10.50 12.40
CA LEU A 42 5.89 -10.07 11.01
C LEU A 42 6.90 -8.92 10.93
N VAL A 43 7.75 -8.93 9.92
CA VAL A 43 8.75 -7.89 9.69
C VAL A 43 8.21 -6.79 8.77
N GLY A 44 8.57 -5.54 9.04
CA GLY A 44 8.14 -4.41 8.23
C GLY A 44 9.05 -3.19 8.30
N GLU A 45 8.62 -2.12 7.63
CA GLU A 45 9.17 -0.78 7.71
C GLU A 45 8.04 0.24 7.91
N LEU A 46 8.28 1.21 8.78
CA LEU A 46 7.50 2.44 8.85
C LEU A 46 8.34 3.61 8.32
N ALA A 47 7.78 4.37 7.39
CA ALA A 47 8.36 5.58 6.82
C ALA A 47 7.49 6.80 7.15
N LEU A 48 8.07 7.78 7.85
CA LEU A 48 7.40 9.00 8.32
C LEU A 48 8.03 10.26 7.70
N PRO A 49 7.24 11.32 7.45
CA PRO A 49 7.77 12.60 7.01
C PRO A 49 8.73 13.21 8.05
N GLU A 50 9.88 13.75 7.62
CA GLU A 50 10.82 14.42 8.54
C GLU A 50 10.27 15.71 9.14
N SER A 51 9.26 16.31 8.51
CA SER A 51 8.56 17.47 9.05
C SER A 51 7.80 17.16 10.35
N GLY A 52 7.54 15.89 10.64
CA GLY A 52 6.70 15.43 11.76
C GLY A 52 5.19 15.57 11.53
N GLU A 53 4.76 16.29 10.47
CA GLU A 53 3.34 16.43 10.13
C GLU A 53 2.88 15.25 9.27
N ILE A 54 2.12 14.33 9.86
CA ILE A 54 1.54 13.17 9.17
C ILE A 54 0.11 13.52 8.75
N LYS A 55 -0.15 13.60 7.44
CA LYS A 55 -1.48 13.95 6.89
C LYS A 55 -2.37 12.74 6.68
N ALA A 56 -1.77 11.60 6.34
CA ALA A 56 -2.45 10.32 6.14
C ALA A 56 -1.48 9.16 6.27
N THR A 57 -2.01 7.95 6.34
CA THR A 57 -1.23 6.73 6.51
C THR A 57 -1.64 5.66 5.51
N LEU A 58 -0.67 5.12 4.80
CA LEU A 58 -0.84 4.03 3.86
C LEU A 58 -0.38 2.72 4.49
N VAL A 59 -1.31 1.78 4.71
CA VAL A 59 -1.02 0.44 5.21
C VAL A 59 -1.04 -0.54 4.03
N THR A 60 0.12 -1.04 3.63
CA THR A 60 0.25 -1.78 2.37
C THR A 60 0.09 -3.28 2.54
N LEU A 61 -0.64 -3.93 1.63
CA LEU A 61 -0.84 -5.38 1.54
C LEU A 61 -0.28 -5.87 0.19
N HIS A 62 0.86 -6.56 0.24
CA HIS A 62 1.65 -6.87 -0.96
C HIS A 62 1.03 -7.94 -1.86
N PRO A 63 1.48 -8.02 -3.14
CA PRO A 63 1.06 -9.09 -4.06
C PRO A 63 1.50 -10.48 -3.58
N LEU A 64 1.03 -11.51 -4.29
CA LEU A 64 1.10 -12.91 -3.85
C LEU A 64 2.54 -13.35 -3.48
N PRO A 65 2.78 -13.79 -2.23
CA PRO A 65 4.13 -14.16 -1.77
C PRO A 65 4.79 -15.25 -2.61
N THR A 66 4.01 -16.27 -2.98
CA THR A 66 4.49 -17.44 -3.74
C THR A 66 4.94 -17.10 -5.17
N HIS A 67 4.63 -15.90 -5.66
CA HIS A 67 5.05 -15.40 -6.97
C HIS A 67 6.02 -14.22 -6.86
N GLY A 68 6.74 -14.12 -5.73
CA GLY A 68 7.75 -13.09 -5.51
C GLY A 68 7.19 -11.75 -5.02
N GLY A 69 5.95 -11.71 -4.54
CA GLY A 69 5.40 -10.53 -3.88
C GLY A 69 5.91 -10.38 -2.44
N PHE A 70 6.30 -9.16 -2.07
CA PHE A 70 6.74 -8.80 -0.71
C PHE A 70 6.61 -7.28 -0.50
N MET A 71 6.87 -6.79 0.72
CA MET A 71 6.67 -5.37 1.08
C MET A 71 7.47 -4.36 0.24
N ASP A 72 8.56 -4.79 -0.39
CA ASP A 72 9.45 -3.98 -1.24
C ASP A 72 9.09 -4.10 -2.73
N SER A 73 7.87 -4.59 -3.04
CA SER A 73 7.30 -4.54 -4.39
C SER A 73 7.41 -3.13 -4.97
N HIS A 74 7.73 -3.03 -6.27
CA HIS A 74 8.35 -1.83 -6.82
C HIS A 74 7.52 -0.54 -6.65
N LEU A 75 6.19 -0.62 -6.60
CA LEU A 75 5.29 0.50 -6.37
C LEU A 75 5.30 0.93 -4.89
N TYR A 76 5.20 -0.02 -3.95
CA TYR A 76 5.22 0.26 -2.51
C TYR A 76 6.58 0.78 -2.05
N ARG A 77 7.66 0.28 -2.65
CA ARG A 77 9.00 0.82 -2.41
C ARG A 77 9.10 2.29 -2.81
N LYS A 78 8.60 2.64 -4.00
CA LYS A 78 8.55 4.03 -4.46
C LYS A 78 7.59 4.89 -3.63
N ALA A 79 6.48 4.33 -3.16
CA ALA A 79 5.58 5.02 -2.24
C ALA A 79 6.31 5.39 -0.94
N SER A 80 6.96 4.44 -0.28
CA SER A 80 7.76 4.67 0.94
C SER A 80 8.89 5.69 0.69
N PHE A 81 9.57 5.61 -0.47
CA PHE A 81 10.67 6.50 -0.80
C PHE A 81 10.26 7.94 -1.09
N ARG A 82 9.01 8.20 -1.49
CA ARG A 82 8.63 9.51 -2.07
C ARG A 82 7.51 10.19 -1.31
N LEU A 83 6.44 9.47 -0.97
CA LEU A 83 5.23 10.09 -0.41
C LEU A 83 5.45 10.81 0.93
N PRO A 84 6.28 10.32 1.87
CA PRO A 84 6.52 11.06 3.10
C PRO A 84 7.00 12.49 2.84
N ALA A 85 8.00 12.67 1.98
CA ALA A 85 8.56 13.99 1.68
C ALA A 85 7.66 14.84 0.77
N LEU A 86 6.99 14.21 -0.21
CA LEU A 86 6.17 14.94 -1.19
C LEU A 86 4.81 15.38 -0.66
N THR A 87 4.22 14.59 0.23
CA THR A 87 2.80 14.76 0.60
C THR A 87 2.54 14.69 2.10
N GLY A 88 3.52 14.28 2.93
CA GLY A 88 3.30 14.04 4.36
C GLY A 88 2.53 12.74 4.64
N ILE A 89 2.44 11.84 3.67
CA ILE A 89 1.79 10.54 3.84
C ILE A 89 2.81 9.55 4.45
N ALA A 90 2.49 9.01 5.62
CA ALA A 90 3.23 7.92 6.22
C ALA A 90 2.98 6.62 5.46
N VAL A 91 4.01 5.77 5.33
CA VAL A 91 3.89 4.48 4.64
C VAL A 91 4.31 3.36 5.59
N LEU A 92 3.34 2.52 5.95
CA LEU A 92 3.51 1.29 6.70
C LEU A 92 3.48 0.11 5.73
N ARG A 93 4.62 -0.56 5.59
CA ARG A 93 4.75 -1.75 4.76
C ARG A 93 5.32 -2.92 5.54
N PHE A 94 4.82 -4.11 5.29
CA PHE A 94 5.20 -5.29 6.03
C PHE A 94 5.05 -6.53 5.16
N ASN A 95 5.76 -7.59 5.52
CA ASN A 95 5.63 -8.91 4.92
C ASN A 95 4.54 -9.70 5.65
N THR A 96 3.58 -10.25 4.92
CA THR A 96 2.63 -11.22 5.50
C THR A 96 3.37 -12.49 5.95
N ARG A 97 2.71 -13.32 6.75
CA ARG A 97 3.23 -14.60 7.27
C ARG A 97 3.96 -15.42 6.21
N GLY A 98 5.11 -15.97 6.58
CA GLY A 98 5.99 -16.76 5.70
C GLY A 98 6.73 -15.99 4.60
N THR A 99 6.45 -14.70 4.39
CA THR A 99 7.08 -13.93 3.31
C THR A 99 8.50 -13.48 3.69
N SER A 100 9.45 -13.71 2.79
CA SER A 100 10.84 -13.25 2.91
C SER A 100 11.14 -12.06 2.01
N SER A 101 11.98 -11.15 2.47
CA SER A 101 12.50 -10.00 1.72
C SER A 101 13.93 -9.67 2.18
N PRO A 102 14.62 -8.68 1.57
CA PRO A 102 15.92 -8.21 2.07
C PRO A 102 15.93 -7.74 3.54
N ARG A 103 14.75 -7.50 4.13
CA ARG A 103 14.58 -7.05 5.52
C ARG A 103 14.32 -8.19 6.51
N GLY A 104 14.33 -9.42 6.02
CA GLY A 104 14.08 -10.62 6.82
C GLY A 104 12.81 -11.36 6.41
N THR A 105 12.45 -12.33 7.25
CA THR A 105 11.34 -13.27 7.01
C THR A 105 10.31 -13.15 8.13
N SER A 106 9.07 -12.86 7.75
CA SER A 106 7.94 -12.94 8.68
C SER A 106 7.70 -14.40 9.08
N GLN A 107 7.39 -14.63 10.35
CA GLN A 107 7.13 -15.98 10.87
C GLN A 107 5.86 -16.61 10.24
N GLY A 108 5.66 -17.90 10.49
CA GLY A 108 4.53 -18.66 9.96
C GLY A 108 4.73 -19.09 8.50
N ASN A 109 3.62 -19.46 7.84
CA ASN A 109 3.59 -19.88 6.45
C ASN A 109 2.44 -19.19 5.72
N PHE A 110 2.53 -19.08 4.39
CA PHE A 110 1.42 -18.61 3.57
C PHE A 110 0.20 -19.52 3.74
N GLU A 111 -0.96 -18.93 4.02
CA GLU A 111 -2.20 -19.64 4.36
C GLU A 111 -3.36 -19.25 3.42
N GLU A 112 -3.00 -18.95 2.16
CA GLU A 112 -3.94 -18.69 1.06
C GLU A 112 -4.94 -17.56 1.33
N GLY A 113 -4.58 -16.61 2.19
CA GLY A 113 -5.41 -15.47 2.56
C GLY A 113 -6.37 -15.76 3.71
N ILE A 114 -6.30 -16.92 4.36
CA ILE A 114 -7.10 -17.25 5.55
C ILE A 114 -6.40 -16.75 6.81
N GLY A 115 -5.17 -17.20 7.00
CA GLY A 115 -4.32 -16.81 8.12
C GLY A 115 -3.94 -15.34 8.10
N GLU A 116 -3.69 -14.81 6.90
CA GLU A 116 -3.32 -13.43 6.67
C GLU A 116 -4.35 -12.42 7.21
N ARG A 117 -5.56 -12.88 7.60
CA ARG A 117 -6.48 -12.11 8.45
C ARG A 117 -5.77 -11.52 9.66
N ALA A 118 -5.06 -12.33 10.45
CA ALA A 118 -4.39 -11.86 11.67
C ALA A 118 -3.25 -10.89 11.34
N ASP A 119 -2.64 -10.99 10.16
CA ASP A 119 -1.62 -10.07 9.68
C ASP A 119 -2.21 -8.69 9.37
N VAL A 120 -3.35 -8.65 8.68
CA VAL A 120 -4.09 -7.40 8.38
C VAL A 120 -4.52 -6.71 9.68
N LEU A 121 -5.01 -7.47 10.65
CA LEU A 121 -5.40 -6.94 11.96
C LEU A 121 -4.18 -6.38 12.71
N ALA A 122 -3.06 -7.09 12.72
CA ALA A 122 -1.83 -6.64 13.37
C ALA A 122 -1.30 -5.33 12.76
N ALA A 123 -1.29 -5.21 11.43
CA ALA A 123 -0.85 -4.00 10.75
C ALA A 123 -1.79 -2.81 11.01
N SER A 124 -3.10 -3.04 11.00
CA SER A 124 -4.12 -2.02 11.26
C SER A 124 -4.05 -1.53 12.71
N GLN A 125 -3.94 -2.45 13.67
CA GLN A 125 -3.77 -2.13 15.08
C GLN A 125 -2.45 -1.40 15.35
N PHE A 126 -1.35 -1.82 14.73
CA PHE A 126 -0.06 -1.13 14.86
C PHE A 126 -0.15 0.34 14.43
N ALA A 127 -0.84 0.63 13.33
CA ALA A 127 -1.04 2.01 12.88
C ALA A 127 -1.87 2.84 13.90
N VAL A 128 -2.87 2.22 14.54
CA VAL A 128 -3.64 2.84 15.63
C VAL A 128 -2.77 3.09 16.86
N ASP A 129 -1.99 2.10 17.30
CA ASP A 129 -1.15 2.19 18.50
C ASP A 129 -0.03 3.23 18.33
N ARG A 130 0.47 3.40 17.11
CA ARG A 130 1.42 4.45 16.75
C ARG A 130 0.77 5.84 16.62
N GLY A 131 -0.54 5.96 16.79
CA GLY A 131 -1.28 7.22 16.69
C GLY A 131 -1.32 7.80 15.27
N LEU A 132 -1.14 6.96 14.24
CA LEU A 132 -1.07 7.42 12.85
C LEU A 132 -2.47 7.81 12.35
N PRO A 133 -2.67 9.00 11.76
CA PRO A 133 -3.98 9.48 11.34
C PRO A 133 -4.40 8.93 9.96
N ASN A 134 -5.69 9.02 9.66
CA ASN A 134 -6.28 8.81 8.33
C ASN A 134 -5.68 7.57 7.61
N ARG A 135 -5.97 6.39 8.17
CA ARG A 135 -5.32 5.11 7.81
C ARG A 135 -6.08 4.43 6.68
N TRP A 136 -5.41 4.18 5.57
CA TRP A 136 -5.98 3.53 4.38
C TRP A 136 -5.26 2.23 4.09
N LEU A 137 -6.02 1.18 3.77
CA LEU A 137 -5.45 -0.04 3.23
C LEU A 137 -5.11 0.18 1.75
N LEU A 138 -3.91 -0.22 1.33
CA LEU A 138 -3.54 -0.31 -0.07
C LEU A 138 -3.20 -1.76 -0.38
N GLY A 139 -4.10 -2.45 -1.07
CA GLY A 139 -3.86 -3.80 -1.55
C GLY A 139 -3.35 -3.82 -2.99
N TRP A 140 -2.52 -4.80 -3.33
CA TRP A 140 -2.15 -5.08 -4.72
C TRP A 140 -2.25 -6.56 -5.01
N SER A 141 -2.96 -6.92 -6.08
CA SER A 141 -3.20 -8.31 -6.49
C SER A 141 -3.75 -9.11 -5.30
N PHE A 142 -3.08 -10.16 -4.82
CA PHE A 142 -3.44 -10.87 -3.59
C PHE A 142 -3.76 -9.96 -2.39
N GLY A 143 -3.00 -8.88 -2.18
CA GLY A 143 -3.27 -7.95 -1.08
C GLY A 143 -4.59 -7.19 -1.22
N THR A 144 -5.15 -7.05 -2.43
CA THR A 144 -6.51 -6.51 -2.60
C THR A 144 -7.56 -7.46 -2.05
N GLU A 145 -7.34 -8.77 -2.15
CA GLU A 145 -8.26 -9.76 -1.61
C GLU A 145 -8.23 -9.72 -0.08
N LEU A 146 -7.06 -9.53 0.52
CA LEU A 146 -6.93 -9.32 1.96
C LEU A 146 -7.67 -8.05 2.42
N ALA A 147 -7.51 -6.93 1.69
CA ALA A 147 -8.23 -5.69 1.97
C ALA A 147 -9.75 -5.89 1.87
N LEU A 148 -10.22 -6.59 0.83
CA LEU A 148 -11.64 -6.87 0.62
C LEU A 148 -12.22 -7.76 1.71
N LYS A 149 -11.55 -8.87 2.02
CA LYS A 149 -12.01 -9.85 3.02
C LYS A 149 -12.04 -9.27 4.43
N TYR A 150 -11.06 -8.46 4.80
CA TYR A 150 -10.82 -8.12 6.21
C TYR A 150 -10.91 -6.63 6.54
N GLY A 151 -10.75 -5.73 5.58
CA GLY A 151 -10.71 -4.28 5.86
C GLY A 151 -12.03 -3.69 6.34
N ALA A 152 -13.16 -4.26 5.91
CA ALA A 152 -14.51 -3.87 6.34
C ALA A 152 -15.07 -4.74 7.48
N LEU A 153 -14.27 -5.67 8.03
CA LEU A 153 -14.67 -6.50 9.17
C LEU A 153 -14.16 -5.90 10.50
N PRO A 154 -14.93 -6.00 11.59
CA PRO A 154 -14.39 -5.69 12.92
C PRO A 154 -13.21 -6.62 13.31
N PRO A 155 -12.18 -6.10 14.00
CA PRO A 155 -12.04 -4.69 14.43
C PRO A 155 -11.50 -3.76 13.34
N ALA A 156 -10.92 -4.26 12.25
CA ALA A 156 -10.25 -3.47 11.21
C ALA A 156 -11.12 -2.33 10.65
N ALA A 157 -12.43 -2.57 10.49
CA ALA A 157 -13.38 -1.56 10.00
C ALA A 157 -13.35 -0.26 10.82
N ALA A 158 -13.14 -0.34 12.14
CA ALA A 158 -13.04 0.84 13.00
C ALA A 158 -11.65 1.50 12.94
N GLN A 159 -10.67 0.81 12.38
CA GLN A 159 -9.27 1.20 12.38
C GLN A 159 -8.84 1.83 11.05
N VAL A 160 -9.60 1.68 9.98
CA VAL A 160 -9.26 2.22 8.65
C VAL A 160 -10.37 3.11 8.10
N GLU A 161 -10.00 4.09 7.30
CA GLU A 161 -10.95 5.02 6.67
C GLU A 161 -11.53 4.46 5.37
N GLY A 162 -10.76 3.66 4.65
CA GLY A 162 -11.15 3.03 3.40
C GLY A 162 -10.03 2.15 2.81
N ALA A 163 -10.22 1.71 1.56
CA ALA A 163 -9.21 0.94 0.84
C ALA A 163 -9.02 1.36 -0.61
N ILE A 164 -7.79 1.24 -1.09
CA ILE A 164 -7.41 1.34 -2.49
C ILE A 164 -6.92 -0.03 -2.96
N LEU A 165 -7.46 -0.50 -4.08
CA LEU A 165 -7.18 -1.81 -4.65
C LEU A 165 -6.45 -1.66 -5.98
N LEU A 166 -5.18 -2.07 -6.04
CA LEU A 166 -4.40 -2.11 -7.28
C LEU A 166 -4.55 -3.48 -7.93
N SER A 167 -5.04 -3.53 -9.16
CA SER A 167 -5.21 -4.78 -9.92
C SER A 167 -5.94 -5.89 -9.13
N PRO A 168 -7.19 -5.67 -8.68
CA PRO A 168 -7.91 -6.64 -7.87
C PRO A 168 -8.33 -7.87 -8.69
N PRO A 169 -7.78 -9.07 -8.46
CA PRO A 169 -8.08 -10.22 -9.29
C PRO A 169 -9.40 -10.92 -8.92
N LEU A 170 -9.99 -10.59 -7.76
CA LEU A 170 -11.25 -11.14 -7.24
C LEU A 170 -11.35 -12.68 -7.34
N LYS A 171 -10.26 -13.39 -7.02
CA LYS A 171 -10.20 -14.87 -7.01
C LYS A 171 -10.62 -15.46 -5.67
N ARG A 172 -10.29 -14.80 -4.55
CA ARG A 172 -10.60 -15.28 -3.19
C ARG A 172 -11.61 -14.41 -2.43
N ALA A 173 -11.78 -13.17 -2.85
CA ALA A 173 -12.82 -12.31 -2.30
C ALA A 173 -14.16 -12.72 -2.91
N GLU A 174 -15.15 -12.91 -2.06
CA GLU A 174 -16.48 -13.35 -2.42
C GLU A 174 -17.47 -12.19 -2.37
N ASP A 175 -18.67 -12.45 -2.87
CA ASP A 175 -19.79 -11.51 -2.86
C ASP A 175 -20.10 -10.96 -1.46
N GLN A 176 -20.02 -11.80 -0.43
CA GLN A 176 -20.19 -11.40 0.96
C GLN A 176 -19.13 -10.40 1.44
N ASP A 177 -17.92 -10.45 0.87
CA ASP A 177 -16.85 -9.53 1.24
C ASP A 177 -17.14 -8.14 0.65
N LEU A 178 -17.68 -8.10 -0.58
CA LEU A 178 -18.18 -6.86 -1.20
C LEU A 178 -19.40 -6.31 -0.46
N ASP A 179 -20.35 -7.15 -0.04
CA ASP A 179 -21.52 -6.72 0.74
C ASP A 179 -21.10 -6.00 2.03
N ARG A 180 -20.09 -6.50 2.74
CA ARG A 180 -19.58 -5.84 3.95
C ARG A 180 -18.98 -4.47 3.64
N TRP A 181 -18.29 -4.33 2.50
CA TRP A 181 -17.84 -3.01 2.06
C TRP A 181 -19.01 -2.08 1.76
N ALA A 182 -20.07 -2.57 1.11
CA ALA A 182 -21.29 -1.79 0.89
C ALA A 182 -21.94 -1.34 2.21
N GLU A 183 -22.10 -2.26 3.16
CA GLU A 183 -22.67 -1.99 4.49
C GLU A 183 -21.81 -1.01 5.31
N SER A 184 -20.49 -1.09 5.19
CA SER A 184 -19.58 -0.19 5.91
C SER A 184 -19.69 1.29 5.49
N ALA A 185 -20.26 1.54 4.30
CA ALA A 185 -20.30 2.84 3.63
C ALA A 185 -18.93 3.53 3.45
N LYS A 186 -17.82 2.84 3.72
CA LYS A 186 -16.46 3.38 3.57
C LYS A 186 -16.07 3.46 2.10
N PRO A 187 -15.23 4.45 1.73
CA PRO A 187 -14.70 4.54 0.37
C PRO A 187 -13.90 3.29 -0.03
N LEU A 188 -14.12 2.84 -1.26
CA LEU A 188 -13.41 1.74 -1.88
C LEU A 188 -13.02 2.12 -3.31
N ILE A 189 -11.73 2.28 -3.58
CA ILE A 189 -11.23 2.73 -4.88
C ILE A 189 -10.50 1.57 -5.54
N ALA A 190 -10.96 1.09 -6.69
CA ALA A 190 -10.30 0.07 -7.48
C ALA A 190 -9.58 0.71 -8.68
N LEU A 191 -8.25 0.64 -8.70
CA LEU A 191 -7.45 1.01 -9.85
C LEU A 191 -7.17 -0.24 -10.69
N VAL A 192 -7.76 -0.28 -11.88
CA VAL A 192 -7.84 -1.49 -12.72
C VAL A 192 -7.11 -1.24 -14.04
N PRO A 193 -5.97 -1.89 -14.30
CA PRO A 193 -5.28 -1.76 -15.57
C PRO A 193 -6.10 -2.25 -16.77
N GLU A 194 -6.01 -1.53 -17.90
CA GLU A 194 -6.73 -1.86 -19.13
C GLU A 194 -6.41 -3.27 -19.64
N PHE A 195 -5.13 -3.65 -19.57
CA PHE A 195 -4.61 -4.94 -20.00
C PHE A 195 -4.26 -5.83 -18.80
N ASP A 196 -5.04 -5.76 -17.72
CA ASP A 196 -4.94 -6.75 -16.64
C ASP A 196 -5.39 -8.13 -17.14
N ASP A 197 -4.68 -9.17 -16.68
CA ASP A 197 -4.90 -10.56 -17.10
C ASP A 197 -6.02 -11.25 -16.30
N TYR A 198 -6.46 -10.66 -15.18
CA TYR A 198 -7.44 -11.27 -14.28
C TYR A 198 -8.77 -10.54 -14.22
N LEU A 199 -8.75 -9.20 -14.21
CA LEU A 199 -9.96 -8.39 -14.13
C LEU A 199 -9.76 -7.08 -14.89
N ARG A 200 -10.57 -6.86 -15.92
CA ARG A 200 -10.50 -5.63 -16.73
C ARG A 200 -11.51 -4.57 -16.28
N PRO A 201 -11.34 -3.29 -16.65
CA PRO A 201 -12.15 -2.20 -16.11
C PRO A 201 -13.66 -2.38 -16.23
N GLU A 202 -14.14 -2.89 -17.37
CA GLU A 202 -15.59 -3.11 -17.57
C GLU A 202 -16.14 -4.20 -16.64
N GLU A 203 -15.46 -5.34 -16.57
CA GLU A 203 -15.82 -6.43 -15.64
C GLU A 203 -15.72 -5.98 -14.19
N ALA A 204 -14.71 -5.18 -13.85
CA ALA A 204 -14.56 -4.60 -12.53
C ALA A 204 -15.74 -3.70 -12.18
N ARG A 205 -16.22 -2.83 -13.08
CA ARG A 205 -17.41 -2.00 -12.85
C ARG A 205 -18.63 -2.86 -12.53
N GLN A 206 -18.82 -3.98 -13.24
CA GLN A 206 -19.93 -4.90 -13.00
C GLN A 206 -19.81 -5.58 -11.62
N ARG A 207 -18.62 -6.05 -11.26
CA ARG A 207 -18.37 -6.69 -9.95
C ARG A 207 -18.53 -5.72 -8.78
N PHE A 208 -17.93 -4.53 -8.89
CA PHE A 208 -17.96 -3.51 -7.84
C PHE A 208 -19.27 -2.73 -7.77
N ALA A 209 -20.20 -2.87 -8.73
CA ALA A 209 -21.55 -2.30 -8.63
C ALA A 209 -22.33 -2.77 -7.37
N ARG A 210 -21.90 -3.88 -6.76
CA ARG A 210 -22.40 -4.38 -5.48
C ARG A 210 -22.05 -3.46 -4.29
N VAL A 211 -21.04 -2.60 -4.44
CA VAL A 211 -20.60 -1.60 -3.46
C VAL A 211 -20.98 -0.22 -4.00
N PRO A 212 -22.11 0.38 -3.59
CA PRO A 212 -22.65 1.59 -4.24
C PRO A 212 -21.69 2.78 -4.26
N GLN A 213 -20.81 2.88 -3.27
CA GLN A 213 -19.81 3.93 -3.13
C GLN A 213 -18.44 3.57 -3.71
N ALA A 214 -18.27 2.40 -4.34
CA ALA A 214 -17.00 2.02 -4.91
C ALA A 214 -16.71 2.79 -6.22
N GLU A 215 -15.48 3.27 -6.35
CA GLU A 215 -14.99 3.90 -7.57
C GLU A 215 -14.08 2.95 -8.34
N VAL A 216 -14.43 2.65 -9.59
CA VAL A 216 -13.56 1.88 -10.49
C VAL A 216 -12.90 2.83 -11.49
N LYS A 217 -11.57 2.93 -11.41
CA LYS A 217 -10.73 3.75 -12.28
C LYS A 217 -9.93 2.85 -13.21
N GLY A 218 -10.24 2.91 -14.50
CA GLY A 218 -9.48 2.21 -15.54
C GLY A 218 -8.15 2.90 -15.81
N ILE A 219 -7.06 2.13 -15.92
CA ILE A 219 -5.71 2.66 -16.17
C ILE A 219 -5.29 2.30 -17.59
N GLU A 220 -5.42 3.26 -18.49
CA GLU A 220 -5.10 3.14 -19.91
C GLU A 220 -3.67 2.68 -20.14
N GLY A 221 -3.48 1.66 -20.98
CA GLY A 221 -2.19 1.05 -21.29
C GLY A 221 -1.57 0.22 -20.18
N GLY A 222 -2.13 0.26 -18.97
CA GLY A 222 -1.61 -0.41 -17.79
C GLY A 222 -1.72 -1.93 -17.90
N LYS A 223 -0.81 -2.63 -17.20
CA LYS A 223 -0.83 -4.08 -17.00
C LYS A 223 -0.81 -4.40 -15.51
N HIS A 224 -1.11 -5.66 -15.17
CA HIS A 224 -1.21 -6.16 -13.78
C HIS A 224 -0.04 -5.78 -12.86
N LEU A 225 1.17 -5.72 -13.42
CA LEU A 225 2.39 -5.47 -12.66
C LEU A 225 2.78 -3.99 -12.54
N TRP A 226 2.04 -3.05 -13.15
CA TRP A 226 2.30 -1.61 -13.08
C TRP A 226 3.73 -1.21 -13.50
N VAL A 227 4.34 -1.97 -14.41
CA VAL A 227 5.74 -1.76 -14.82
C VAL A 227 5.88 -0.51 -15.65
N GLY A 228 6.73 0.41 -15.22
CA GLY A 228 7.06 1.66 -15.90
C GLY A 228 6.73 2.88 -15.04
N GLU A 229 7.61 3.88 -15.06
CA GLU A 229 7.50 5.07 -14.20
C GLU A 229 6.20 5.85 -14.45
N LYS A 230 5.68 5.85 -15.69
CA LYS A 230 4.36 6.41 -16.02
C LYS A 230 3.24 5.85 -15.12
N TYR A 231 3.13 4.52 -15.04
CA TYR A 231 2.06 3.86 -14.28
C TYR A 231 2.27 3.97 -12.77
N VAL A 232 3.53 3.96 -12.33
CA VAL A 232 3.86 4.26 -10.92
C VAL A 232 3.39 5.66 -10.57
N ARG A 233 3.75 6.69 -11.35
CA ARG A 233 3.36 8.08 -11.09
C ARG A 233 1.84 8.22 -11.04
N GLN A 234 1.15 7.66 -12.04
CA GLN A 234 -0.31 7.66 -12.07
C GLN A 234 -0.91 7.00 -10.82
N ALA A 235 -0.39 5.84 -10.39
CA ALA A 235 -0.87 5.19 -9.17
C ALA A 235 -0.61 6.04 -7.92
N LEU A 236 0.58 6.63 -7.79
CA LEU A 236 0.94 7.45 -6.63
C LEU A 236 0.15 8.77 -6.57
N ASP A 237 -0.17 9.36 -7.72
CA ASP A 237 -1.05 10.53 -7.84
C ASP A 237 -2.47 10.19 -7.37
N GLU A 238 -3.03 9.07 -7.85
CA GLU A 238 -4.36 8.59 -7.42
C GLU A 238 -4.40 8.26 -5.93
N ILE A 239 -3.38 7.54 -5.42
CA ILE A 239 -3.24 7.23 -4.00
C ILE A 239 -3.20 8.52 -3.17
N SER A 240 -2.35 9.48 -3.56
CA SER A 240 -2.22 10.74 -2.84
C SER A 240 -3.52 11.55 -2.89
N SER A 241 -4.19 11.56 -4.04
CA SER A 241 -5.45 12.28 -4.22
C SER A 241 -6.56 11.73 -3.33
N THR A 242 -6.68 10.39 -3.27
CA THR A 242 -7.66 9.72 -2.40
C THR A 242 -7.36 9.99 -0.93
N LEU A 243 -6.12 9.79 -0.48
CA LEU A 243 -5.76 9.94 0.93
C LEU A 243 -5.90 11.39 1.43
N LEU A 244 -5.62 12.38 0.58
CA LEU A 244 -5.68 13.80 0.93
C LEU A 244 -7.01 14.47 0.58
N GLY A 245 -7.93 13.75 -0.07
CA GLY A 245 -9.28 14.25 -0.39
C GLY A 245 -9.32 15.37 -1.43
N ALA A 246 -8.27 15.53 -2.24
CA ALA A 246 -8.18 16.55 -3.28
C ALA A 246 -7.33 16.04 -4.46
N PRO A 247 -7.54 16.50 -5.70
CA PRO A 247 -6.69 16.13 -6.82
C PRO A 247 -5.22 16.53 -6.58
N ILE A 248 -4.31 15.57 -6.69
CA ILE A 248 -2.86 15.74 -6.52
C ILE A 248 -2.15 15.25 -7.77
N THR A 249 -1.21 16.06 -8.26
CA THR A 249 -0.18 15.64 -9.21
C THR A 249 1.17 15.78 -8.50
N LEU A 250 1.86 14.66 -8.30
CA LEU A 250 3.15 14.68 -7.63
C LEU A 250 4.20 15.38 -8.51
N PRO A 251 5.09 16.18 -7.90
CA PRO A 251 6.14 16.84 -8.65
C PRO A 251 7.09 15.80 -9.27
N SER A 252 7.62 16.11 -10.45
CA SER A 252 8.63 15.29 -11.13
C SER A 252 10.06 15.65 -10.74
N GLN A 253 10.23 16.73 -9.99
CA GLN A 253 11.51 17.24 -9.50
C GLN A 253 11.46 17.50 -8.00
N TRP A 254 12.62 17.45 -7.35
CA TRP A 254 12.78 17.68 -5.92
C TRP A 254 13.90 18.68 -5.68
N LEU A 255 13.61 19.74 -4.91
CA LEU A 255 14.62 20.67 -4.41
C LEU A 255 14.92 20.35 -2.95
N GLY A 256 16.02 19.64 -2.72
CA GLY A 256 16.46 19.26 -1.39
C GLY A 256 17.35 18.03 -1.40
N PRO A 257 17.71 17.50 -0.22
CA PRO A 257 18.52 16.29 -0.13
C PRO A 257 17.81 15.11 -0.81
N MET A 258 18.55 14.35 -1.61
CA MET A 258 18.07 13.13 -2.25
C MET A 258 19.15 12.05 -2.18
N ALA A 259 18.74 10.80 -2.00
CA ALA A 259 19.61 9.64 -2.09
C ALA A 259 19.19 8.75 -3.27
N SER A 260 20.02 7.77 -3.61
CA SER A 260 19.65 6.69 -4.53
C SER A 260 19.71 5.35 -3.81
N ALA A 261 18.66 4.54 -3.99
CA ALA A 261 18.61 3.14 -3.57
C ALA A 261 19.28 2.20 -4.58
#